data_AF-A0AA35SB14-F1
#
_entry.id   AF-A0AA35SB14-F1
#
_cell.length_a   1.000
_cell.length_b   1.000
_cell.length_c   1.000
_cell.angle_alpha   90.00
_cell.angle_beta   90.00
_cell.angle_gamma   90.00
#
_symmetry.space_group_name_H-M   'P 1'
#
loop_
_entity.id
_entity.type
_entity.pdbx_description
1 polymer ?
#
loop_
_entity_poly.entity_id
_entity_poly.type
_entity_poly.pdbx_seq_one_letter_code
_entity_poly.pdbx_strand_id
1 'polypeptide(L)'
;MFYRNLLAMETEEMIRAQPMDAVVLLGGCDKTVPAQLMAAASANVPAVVCVTGAMRTGTWRGERVGACTDCRRYYAGFREGRIGEEELRQVQQQLCSTPGTCMVMGSASTIACVAETVGLMLPGGASPTSGSADRLRNAVATGRRAALLAREPITPDRILTREAFENALSVLIALGARPTRSSI
;
A
#
# COMPACT_ATOMS: atom_id res chain seq x y z
N MET A 1 13.46 -10.68 -0.39
CA MET A 1 12.98 -9.36 -0.89
C MET A 1 14.01 -8.87 -1.89
N PHE A 2 13.87 -9.17 -3.18
CA PHE A 2 14.95 -8.96 -4.17
C PHE A 2 14.82 -7.66 -4.98
N TYR A 3 13.61 -7.31 -5.44
CA TYR A 3 13.43 -6.26 -6.47
C TYR A 3 12.92 -4.91 -5.96
N ARG A 4 12.79 -4.72 -4.64
CA ARG A 4 12.34 -3.43 -4.08
C ARG A 4 13.32 -2.30 -4.46
N ASN A 5 14.61 -2.54 -4.27
CA ASN A 5 15.63 -1.52 -4.55
C ASN A 5 15.77 -1.27 -6.05
N LEU A 6 15.56 -2.30 -6.88
CA LEU A 6 15.53 -2.14 -8.33
C LEU A 6 14.39 -1.20 -8.74
N LEU A 7 13.16 -1.42 -8.24
CA LEU A 7 12.03 -0.53 -8.51
C LEU A 7 12.28 0.90 -7.98
N ALA A 8 12.96 1.05 -6.84
CA ALA A 8 13.31 2.36 -6.30
C ALA A 8 14.28 3.11 -7.23
N MET A 9 15.35 2.46 -7.69
CA MET A 9 16.30 3.05 -8.63
C MET A 9 15.65 3.38 -9.97
N GLU A 10 14.86 2.45 -10.52
CA GLU A 10 14.11 2.68 -11.77
C GLU A 10 13.17 3.89 -11.65
N THR A 11 12.41 3.96 -10.56
CA THR A 11 11.47 5.07 -10.34
C THR A 11 12.22 6.40 -10.14
N GLU A 12 13.33 6.41 -9.40
CA GLU A 12 14.16 7.59 -9.18
C GLU A 12 14.68 8.15 -10.50
N GLU A 13 15.30 7.29 -11.32
CA GLU A 13 15.87 7.71 -12.60
C GLU A 13 14.78 8.18 -13.57
N MET A 14 13.61 7.54 -13.59
CA MET A 14 12.49 7.99 -14.41
C MET A 14 11.97 9.38 -14.02
N ILE A 15 11.98 9.71 -12.72
CA ILE A 15 11.62 11.05 -12.24
C ILE A 15 12.68 12.06 -12.64
N ARG A 16 13.97 11.76 -12.43
CA ARG A 16 15.10 12.67 -12.70
C ARG A 16 15.35 12.90 -14.18
N ALA A 17 15.12 11.90 -15.03
CA ALA A 17 15.42 11.95 -16.45
C ALA A 17 14.38 12.73 -17.28
N GLN A 18 13.24 13.09 -16.69
CA GLN A 18 12.15 13.79 -17.37
C GLN A 18 11.87 15.15 -16.70
N PRO A 19 11.39 16.16 -17.46
CA PRO A 19 11.08 17.48 -16.91
C PRO A 19 9.73 17.44 -16.16
N MET A 20 9.69 16.73 -15.03
CA MET A 20 8.52 16.63 -14.17
C MET A 20 8.62 17.63 -13.01
N ASP A 21 7.67 18.56 -12.91
CA ASP A 21 7.60 19.54 -11.80
C ASP A 21 7.01 18.93 -10.52
N ALA A 22 6.18 17.89 -10.66
CA ALA A 22 5.63 17.10 -9.57
C ALA A 22 5.22 15.71 -10.07
N VAL A 23 5.18 14.73 -9.16
CA VAL A 23 4.88 13.33 -9.51
C VAL A 23 3.78 12.73 -8.64
N VAL A 24 2.92 11.92 -9.26
CA VAL A 24 1.96 11.07 -8.55
C VAL A 24 2.45 9.63 -8.57
N LEU A 25 2.75 9.10 -7.39
CA LEU A 25 3.25 7.75 -7.22
C LEU A 25 2.08 6.78 -7.00
N LEU A 26 1.71 6.05 -8.06
CA LEU A 26 0.67 5.03 -8.01
C LEU A 26 1.25 3.70 -7.53
N GLY A 27 0.87 3.28 -6.32
CA GLY A 27 1.37 2.06 -5.69
C GLY A 27 0.25 1.23 -5.08
N GLY A 28 0.59 0.07 -4.54
CA GLY A 28 -0.37 -0.73 -3.78
C GLY A 28 0.25 -1.98 -3.18
N CYS A 29 0.71 -2.90 -4.03
CA CYS A 29 1.27 -4.16 -3.56
C CYS A 29 2.49 -3.92 -2.65
N ASP A 30 2.71 -4.84 -1.72
CA ASP A 30 3.63 -4.77 -0.58
C ASP A 30 4.90 -3.92 -0.82
N LYS A 31 5.64 -4.18 -1.91
CA LYS A 31 6.95 -3.56 -2.18
C LYS A 31 6.92 -2.33 -3.06
N THR A 32 5.79 -2.01 -3.67
CA THR A 32 5.65 -0.88 -4.61
C THR A 32 5.72 0.47 -3.89
N VAL A 33 4.87 0.68 -2.88
CA VAL A 33 4.83 1.91 -2.09
C VAL A 33 6.18 2.23 -1.42
N PRO A 34 6.85 1.33 -0.69
CA PRO A 34 8.12 1.68 -0.07
C PRO A 34 9.23 1.94 -1.09
N ALA A 35 9.23 1.25 -2.24
CA ALA A 35 10.18 1.54 -3.31
C ALA A 35 9.96 2.94 -3.89
N GLN A 36 8.71 3.33 -4.12
CA GLN A 36 8.35 4.67 -4.61
C GLN A 36 8.63 5.76 -3.57
N LEU A 37 8.44 5.49 -2.28
CA LEU A 37 8.83 6.43 -1.21
C LEU A 37 10.35 6.64 -1.17
N MET A 38 11.14 5.57 -1.32
CA MET A 38 12.60 5.68 -1.45
C MET A 38 12.97 6.52 -2.68
N ALA A 39 12.36 6.25 -3.83
CA ALA A 39 12.60 6.98 -5.06
C ALA A 39 12.25 8.48 -4.94
N ALA A 40 11.10 8.82 -4.35
CA ALA A 40 10.71 10.21 -4.11
C ALA A 40 11.69 10.92 -3.19
N ALA A 41 12.11 10.27 -2.10
CA ALA A 41 13.10 10.84 -1.17
C ALA A 41 14.44 11.11 -1.88
N SER A 42 14.91 10.18 -2.72
CA SER A 42 16.17 10.36 -3.45
C SER A 42 16.07 11.37 -4.58
N ALA A 43 15.00 11.35 -5.38
CA ALA A 43 14.80 12.29 -6.50
C ALA A 43 14.53 13.72 -6.02
N ASN A 44 13.90 13.86 -4.85
CA ASN A 44 13.52 15.11 -4.20
C ASN A 44 12.71 16.10 -5.07
N VAL A 45 11.91 15.56 -5.99
CA VAL A 45 10.88 16.29 -6.75
C VAL A 45 9.56 16.24 -5.97
N PRO A 46 8.73 17.30 -5.95
CA PRO A 46 7.44 17.27 -5.26
C PRO A 46 6.62 16.03 -5.62
N ALA A 47 6.18 15.27 -4.61
CA ALA A 47 5.58 13.96 -4.82
C ALA A 47 4.34 13.75 -3.96
N VAL A 48 3.34 13.05 -4.50
CA VAL A 48 2.15 12.58 -3.76
C VAL A 48 1.91 11.10 -4.07
N VAL A 49 1.76 10.30 -3.03
CA VAL A 49 1.43 8.87 -3.14
C VAL A 49 -0.08 8.70 -3.24
N CYS A 50 -0.52 7.86 -4.16
CA CYS A 50 -1.90 7.39 -4.24
C CYS A 50 -1.91 5.86 -4.35
N VAL A 51 -2.42 5.20 -3.32
CA VAL A 51 -2.54 3.73 -3.33
C VAL A 51 -3.77 3.28 -4.10
N THR A 52 -3.71 2.08 -4.69
CA THR A 52 -4.85 1.45 -5.38
C THR A 52 -5.99 1.09 -4.44
N GLY A 53 -5.67 0.78 -3.17
CA GLY A 53 -6.60 0.39 -2.13
C GLY A 53 -6.76 -1.12 -1.96
N ALA A 54 -7.25 -1.51 -0.79
CA ALA A 54 -7.50 -2.90 -0.44
C ALA A 54 -8.66 -3.51 -1.23
N MET A 55 -8.60 -4.82 -1.46
CA MET A 55 -9.76 -5.60 -1.90
C MET A 55 -10.89 -5.52 -0.86
N ARG A 56 -12.13 -5.80 -1.28
CA ARG A 56 -13.20 -6.13 -0.35
C ARG A 56 -13.05 -7.56 0.15
N THR A 57 -13.58 -7.86 1.32
CA THR A 57 -13.61 -9.24 1.85
C THR A 57 -14.60 -10.10 1.06
N GLY A 58 -14.31 -11.39 0.91
CA GLY A 58 -15.25 -12.37 0.38
C GLY A 58 -16.15 -12.94 1.48
N THR A 59 -17.04 -13.85 1.09
CA THR A 59 -17.88 -14.61 2.02
C THR A 59 -17.96 -16.06 1.58
N TRP A 60 -17.79 -16.97 2.52
CA TRP A 60 -17.90 -18.40 2.27
C TRP A 60 -18.61 -19.08 3.45
N ARG A 61 -19.72 -19.76 3.15
CA ARG A 61 -20.59 -20.41 4.16
C ARG A 61 -20.98 -19.51 5.34
N GLY A 62 -21.28 -18.24 5.05
CA GLY A 62 -21.65 -17.25 6.06
C GLY A 62 -20.47 -16.65 6.84
N GLU A 63 -19.24 -17.15 6.63
CA GLU A 63 -18.04 -16.56 7.21
C GLU A 63 -17.41 -15.54 6.27
N ARG A 64 -16.92 -14.44 6.84
CA ARG A 64 -16.06 -13.49 6.15
C ARG A 64 -14.70 -14.14 5.91
N VAL A 65 -14.25 -14.11 4.66
CA VAL A 65 -12.93 -14.64 4.28
C VAL A 65 -12.12 -13.61 3.50
N GLY A 66 -10.81 -13.68 3.61
CA GLY A 66 -9.90 -12.79 2.91
C GLY A 66 -8.54 -13.42 2.60
N ALA A 67 -7.89 -12.89 1.57
CA ALA A 67 -6.54 -13.23 1.20
C ALA A 67 -5.57 -13.07 2.39
N CYS A 68 -4.41 -13.70 2.27
CA CYS A 68 -3.35 -13.71 3.28
C CYS A 68 -3.69 -14.56 4.54
N THR A 69 -4.61 -14.13 5.41
CA THR A 69 -4.86 -14.82 6.70
C THR A 69 -5.64 -16.13 6.49
N ASP A 70 -6.77 -16.08 5.78
CA ASP A 70 -7.59 -17.26 5.60
C ASP A 70 -6.98 -18.26 4.62
N CYS A 71 -6.17 -17.79 3.66
CA CYS A 71 -5.34 -18.67 2.83
C CYS A 71 -4.53 -19.66 3.69
N ARG A 72 -3.89 -19.16 4.77
CA ARG A 72 -3.09 -19.99 5.68
C ARG A 72 -3.98 -20.85 6.57
N ARG A 73 -5.10 -20.30 7.07
CA ARG A 73 -6.07 -21.01 7.91
C ARG A 73 -6.64 -22.26 7.23
N TYR A 74 -7.16 -22.10 6.01
CA TYR A 74 -7.76 -23.21 5.27
C TYR A 74 -6.70 -24.20 4.77
N TYR A 75 -5.53 -23.73 4.33
CA TYR A 75 -4.46 -24.63 3.93
C TYR A 75 -3.92 -25.47 5.10
N ALA A 76 -3.82 -24.88 6.31
CA ALA A 76 -3.48 -25.63 7.51
C ALA A 76 -4.56 -26.69 7.84
N GLY A 77 -5.83 -26.32 7.80
CA GLY A 77 -6.94 -27.26 8.01
C GLY A 77 -6.93 -28.42 7.01
N PHE A 78 -6.58 -28.16 5.75
CA PHE A 78 -6.43 -29.20 4.73
C PHE A 78 -5.28 -30.15 5.06
N ARG A 79 -4.11 -29.61 5.45
CA ARG A 79 -2.95 -30.43 5.85
C ARG A 79 -3.22 -31.28 7.10
N GLU A 80 -4.14 -30.85 7.95
CA GLU A 80 -4.56 -31.57 9.15
C GLU A 80 -5.73 -32.54 8.88
N GLY A 81 -6.22 -32.63 7.64
CA GLY A 81 -7.36 -33.50 7.28
C GLY A 81 -8.72 -33.02 7.78
N ARG A 82 -8.83 -31.77 8.26
CA ARG A 82 -10.09 -31.18 8.75
C ARG A 82 -11.03 -30.71 7.64
N ILE A 83 -10.48 -30.43 6.46
CA ILE A 83 -11.25 -30.07 5.26
C ILE A 83 -10.75 -30.88 4.06
N GLY A 84 -11.65 -31.16 3.12
CA GLY A 84 -11.31 -31.86 1.88
C GLY A 84 -10.73 -30.94 0.80
N GLU A 85 -10.20 -31.53 -0.27
CA GLU A 85 -9.68 -30.80 -1.43
C GLU A 85 -10.75 -29.94 -2.11
N GLU A 86 -11.96 -30.47 -2.27
CA GLU A 86 -13.07 -29.73 -2.87
C GLU A 86 -13.48 -28.52 -2.03
N GLU A 87 -13.48 -28.67 -0.70
CA GLU A 87 -13.76 -27.57 0.22
C GLU A 87 -12.68 -26.48 0.15
N LEU A 88 -11.41 -26.88 0.10
CA LEU A 88 -10.28 -25.97 -0.11
C LEU A 88 -10.40 -25.23 -1.44
N ARG A 89 -10.74 -25.93 -2.53
CA ARG A 89 -10.92 -25.34 -3.86
C ARG A 89 -12.04 -24.31 -3.87
N GLN A 90 -13.17 -24.61 -3.23
CA GLN A 90 -14.31 -23.70 -3.14
C GLN A 90 -13.97 -22.42 -2.37
N VAL A 91 -13.32 -22.52 -1.21
CA VAL A 91 -12.96 -21.33 -0.44
C VAL A 91 -11.91 -20.49 -1.14
N GLN A 92 -10.96 -21.10 -1.85
CA GLN A 92 -9.93 -20.38 -2.62
C GLN A 92 -10.53 -19.41 -3.65
N GLN A 93 -11.67 -19.75 -4.25
CA GLN A 93 -12.38 -18.87 -5.19
C GLN A 93 -12.98 -17.62 -4.53
N GLN A 94 -13.05 -17.58 -3.19
CA GLN A 94 -13.63 -16.48 -2.41
C GLN A 94 -12.58 -15.60 -1.73
N LEU A 95 -11.30 -16.01 -1.70
CA LEU A 95 -10.25 -15.31 -0.95
C LEU A 95 -9.84 -13.96 -1.59
N CYS A 96 -9.93 -13.85 -2.91
CA CYS A 96 -9.57 -12.65 -3.69
C CYS A 96 -10.79 -12.17 -4.50
N SER A 97 -11.77 -11.56 -3.83
CA SER A 97 -13.09 -11.29 -4.42
C SER A 97 -13.18 -10.03 -5.30
N THR A 98 -12.26 -9.08 -5.17
CA THR A 98 -12.21 -7.87 -6.00
C THR A 98 -10.77 -7.51 -6.36
N PRO A 99 -10.52 -6.61 -7.34
CA PRO A 99 -9.20 -6.02 -7.53
C PRO A 99 -8.74 -5.25 -6.28
N GLY A 100 -7.43 -5.17 -6.04
CA GLY A 100 -6.83 -4.41 -4.92
C GLY A 100 -5.71 -5.17 -4.21
N THR A 101 -5.24 -4.63 -3.09
CA THR A 101 -4.23 -5.27 -2.22
C THR A 101 -4.86 -6.19 -1.17
N CYS A 102 -4.07 -7.02 -0.47
CA CYS A 102 -4.57 -7.80 0.67
C CYS A 102 -5.35 -6.88 1.64
N MET A 103 -6.58 -7.28 1.98
CA MET A 103 -7.53 -6.51 2.81
C MET A 103 -7.25 -6.60 4.32
N VAL A 104 -6.35 -7.49 4.72
CA VAL A 104 -5.86 -7.58 6.09
C VAL A 104 -4.89 -6.44 6.40
N MET A 105 -4.58 -6.23 7.68
CA MET A 105 -3.47 -5.37 8.10
C MET A 105 -2.11 -6.06 7.85
N GLY A 106 -1.86 -6.39 6.58
CA GLY A 106 -0.57 -6.88 6.09
C GLY A 106 0.32 -5.73 5.65
N SER A 107 1.44 -6.05 5.00
CA SER A 107 2.44 -5.04 4.62
C SER A 107 1.88 -3.93 3.71
N ALA A 108 0.98 -4.25 2.77
CA ALA A 108 0.41 -3.28 1.83
C ALA A 108 -0.45 -2.21 2.55
N SER A 109 -1.38 -2.65 3.40
CA SER A 109 -2.22 -1.75 4.21
C SER A 109 -1.37 -0.97 5.22
N THR A 110 -0.39 -1.64 5.83
CA THR A 110 0.55 -1.01 6.77
C THR A 110 1.31 0.14 6.12
N ILE A 111 1.94 -0.11 4.97
CA ILE A 111 2.78 0.91 4.32
C ILE A 111 1.92 2.04 3.72
N ALA A 112 0.67 1.76 3.34
CA ALA A 112 -0.28 2.81 2.97
C ALA A 112 -0.56 3.76 4.13
N CYS A 113 -0.83 3.22 5.34
CA CYS A 113 -1.01 4.05 6.54
C CYS A 113 0.26 4.81 6.92
N VAL A 114 1.44 4.19 6.78
CA VAL A 114 2.73 4.87 7.00
C VAL A 114 2.92 6.01 6.00
N ALA A 115 2.63 5.79 4.71
CA ALA A 115 2.74 6.83 3.67
C ALA A 115 1.81 8.03 3.93
N GLU A 116 0.61 7.78 4.44
CA GLU A 116 -0.30 8.81 4.92
C GLU A 116 0.25 9.55 6.14
N THR A 117 0.79 8.81 7.12
CA THR A 117 1.27 9.38 8.38
C THR A 117 2.53 10.23 8.19
N VAL A 118 3.45 9.82 7.32
CA VAL A 118 4.65 10.63 7.00
C VAL A 118 4.31 11.85 6.16
N GLY A 119 3.07 12.00 5.69
CA GLY A 119 2.59 13.21 4.99
C GLY A 119 2.76 13.21 3.47
N LEU A 120 3.18 12.08 2.86
CA LEU A 120 3.31 11.97 1.40
C LEU A 120 2.04 11.49 0.70
N MET A 121 0.99 11.16 1.44
CA MET A 121 -0.34 10.83 0.91
C MET A 121 -1.38 11.76 1.53
N LEU A 122 -2.45 12.07 0.79
CA LEU A 122 -3.55 12.86 1.33
C LEU A 122 -4.23 12.15 2.51
N PRO A 123 -4.69 12.89 3.54
CA PRO A 123 -5.46 12.31 4.63
C PRO A 123 -6.68 11.52 4.14
N GLY A 124 -6.93 10.37 4.76
CA GLY A 124 -7.95 9.41 4.33
C GLY A 124 -7.59 8.68 3.04
N GLY A 125 -6.34 8.71 2.60
CA GLY A 125 -5.87 8.06 1.38
C GLY A 125 -5.60 6.56 1.54
N ALA A 126 -5.25 6.09 2.74
CA ALA A 126 -4.88 4.69 2.94
C ALA A 126 -6.10 3.74 3.01
N SER A 127 -7.25 4.23 3.49
CA SER A 127 -8.40 3.40 3.87
C SER A 127 -9.41 3.07 2.76
N PRO A 128 -9.65 3.89 1.71
CA PRO A 128 -10.65 3.56 0.69
C PRO A 128 -10.31 2.28 -0.05
N THR A 129 -11.28 1.35 -0.13
CA THR A 129 -11.10 0.10 -0.88
C THR A 129 -10.96 0.38 -2.37
N SER A 130 -10.22 -0.48 -3.06
CA SER A 130 -10.17 -0.48 -4.52
C SER A 130 -11.59 -0.55 -5.12
N GLY A 131 -11.80 0.19 -6.21
CA GLY A 131 -13.10 0.28 -6.89
C GLY A 131 -14.21 1.02 -6.14
N SER A 132 -13.94 1.60 -4.96
CA SER A 132 -14.91 2.44 -4.25
C SER A 132 -14.98 3.85 -4.83
N ALA A 133 -16.13 4.51 -4.68
CA ALA A 133 -16.29 5.92 -5.04
C ALA A 133 -15.35 6.83 -4.22
N ASP A 134 -15.05 6.46 -2.97
CA ASP A 134 -14.09 7.16 -2.12
C ASP A 134 -12.67 7.07 -2.66
N ARG A 135 -12.24 5.90 -3.17
CA ARG A 135 -10.94 5.76 -3.85
C ARG A 135 -10.85 6.67 -5.06
N LEU A 136 -11.90 6.75 -5.87
CA LEU A 136 -11.93 7.64 -7.03
C LEU A 136 -11.86 9.11 -6.62
N ARG A 137 -12.64 9.52 -5.61
CA ARG A 137 -12.58 10.89 -5.06
C ARG A 137 -11.19 11.23 -4.53
N ASN A 138 -10.56 10.32 -3.79
CA ASN A 138 -9.21 10.49 -3.28
C ASN A 138 -8.18 10.59 -4.41
N ALA A 139 -8.26 9.76 -5.45
CA ALA A 139 -7.36 9.84 -6.60
C ALA A 139 -7.46 11.18 -7.34
N VAL A 140 -8.68 11.69 -7.55
CA VAL A 140 -8.90 13.02 -8.15
C VAL A 140 -8.32 14.13 -7.25
N ALA A 141 -8.51 14.04 -5.93
CA ALA A 141 -7.93 14.98 -4.98
C ALA A 141 -6.38 14.95 -5.00
N THR A 142 -5.78 13.75 -5.11
CA THR A 142 -4.33 13.57 -5.22
C THR A 142 -3.80 14.22 -6.49
N GLY A 143 -4.47 14.05 -7.64
CA GLY A 143 -4.09 14.73 -8.89
C GLY A 143 -4.16 16.26 -8.76
N ARG A 144 -5.20 16.79 -8.12
CA ARG A 144 -5.29 18.24 -7.82
C ARG A 144 -4.16 18.70 -6.91
N ARG A 145 -3.80 17.91 -5.89
CA ARG A 145 -2.68 18.24 -4.99
C ARG A 145 -1.35 18.25 -5.73
N ALA A 146 -1.10 17.28 -6.61
CA ALA A 146 0.12 17.25 -7.42
C ALA A 146 0.22 18.47 -8.36
N ALA A 147 -0.89 18.86 -8.99
CA ALA A 147 -0.93 20.07 -9.82
C ALA A 147 -0.65 21.36 -9.03
N LEU A 148 -1.08 21.43 -7.76
CA LEU A 148 -0.71 22.52 -6.86
C LEU A 148 0.77 22.48 -6.49
N LEU A 149 1.31 21.30 -6.17
CA LEU A 149 2.74 21.14 -5.85
C LEU A 149 3.66 21.47 -7.02
N ALA A 150 3.22 21.27 -8.27
CA ALA A 150 3.96 21.72 -9.46
C ALA A 150 4.07 23.25 -9.53
N ARG A 151 3.13 24.00 -8.95
CA ARG A 151 3.13 25.47 -8.90
C ARG A 151 3.80 26.02 -7.63
N GLU A 152 3.54 25.35 -6.51
CA GLU A 152 4.00 25.71 -5.17
C GLU A 152 4.77 24.51 -4.59
N PRO A 153 6.07 24.38 -4.93
CA PRO A 153 6.83 23.16 -4.64
C PRO A 153 7.07 22.97 -3.15
N ILE A 154 6.66 21.81 -2.67
CA ILE A 154 7.06 21.24 -1.37
C ILE A 154 7.68 19.89 -1.67
N THR A 155 8.97 19.79 -1.43
CA THR A 155 9.79 18.61 -1.73
C THR A 155 9.74 17.59 -0.59
N PRO A 156 9.96 16.30 -0.89
CA PRO A 156 9.93 15.23 0.11
C PRO A 156 10.81 15.49 1.34
N ASP A 157 11.99 16.09 1.20
CA ASP A 157 12.88 16.42 2.33
C ASP A 157 12.24 17.37 3.36
N ARG A 158 11.30 18.23 2.93
CA ARG A 158 10.55 19.13 3.82
C ARG A 158 9.41 18.45 4.56
N ILE A 159 8.97 17.28 4.08
CA ILE A 159 7.86 16.50 4.64
C ILE A 159 8.40 15.37 5.53
N LEU A 160 9.46 14.70 5.07
CA LEU A 160 10.08 13.54 5.71
C LEU A 160 11.02 13.95 6.87
N THR A 161 10.47 14.63 7.86
CA THR A 161 11.19 15.06 9.06
C THR A 161 11.28 13.94 10.11
N ARG A 162 12.11 14.14 11.13
CA ARG A 162 12.22 13.22 12.27
C ARG A 162 10.87 12.99 12.94
N GLU A 163 10.10 14.06 13.15
CA GLU A 163 8.78 14.04 13.77
C GLU A 163 7.77 13.26 12.92
N ALA A 164 7.83 13.38 11.59
CA ALA A 164 6.99 12.61 10.68
C ALA A 164 7.26 11.09 10.82
N PHE A 165 8.53 10.69 10.95
CA PHE A 165 8.90 9.29 11.19
C PHE A 165 8.55 8.81 12.61
N GLU A 166 8.66 9.65 13.63
CA GLU A 166 8.20 9.32 14.99
C GLU A 166 6.69 9.06 15.02
N ASN A 167 5.90 9.91 14.37
CA ASN A 167 4.46 9.70 14.20
C ASN A 167 4.15 8.39 13.44
N ALA A 168 4.87 8.13 12.35
CA ALA A 168 4.71 6.91 11.58
C ALA A 168 5.04 5.65 12.40
N LEU A 169 6.05 5.71 13.26
CA LEU A 169 6.38 4.63 14.20
C LEU A 169 5.26 4.42 15.22
N SER A 170 4.72 5.48 15.81
CA SER A 170 3.57 5.39 16.73
C SER A 170 2.35 4.76 16.06
N VAL A 171 2.02 5.16 14.83
CA VAL A 171 0.93 4.56 14.05
C VAL A 171 1.22 3.10 13.72
N LEU A 172 2.45 2.77 13.31
CA LEU A 172 2.85 1.39 13.02
C LEU A 172 2.61 0.46 14.22
N ILE A 173 2.99 0.91 15.42
CA ILE A 173 2.78 0.18 16.67
C ILE A 173 1.28 0.07 16.97
N ALA A 174 0.52 1.16 16.84
CA ALA A 174 -0.92 1.19 17.10
C ALA A 174 -1.72 0.25 16.18
N LEU A 175 -1.27 0.09 14.93
CA LEU A 175 -1.89 -0.82 13.96
C LEU A 175 -1.57 -2.31 14.20
N GLY A 176 -0.70 -2.64 15.15
CA GLY A 176 -0.23 -4.01 15.38
C GLY A 176 0.51 -4.59 14.17
N ALA A 177 1.06 -3.72 13.33
CA ALA A 177 1.71 -4.12 12.10
C ALA A 177 3.02 -4.86 12.41
N ARG A 178 3.25 -5.98 11.73
CA ARG A 178 4.52 -6.69 11.88
C ARG A 178 5.59 -5.99 11.04
N PRO A 179 6.82 -5.79 11.57
CA PRO A 179 7.93 -5.34 10.73
C PRO A 179 8.15 -6.36 9.60
N THR A 180 8.27 -5.87 8.37
CA THR A 180 8.77 -6.70 7.27
C THR A 180 10.22 -7.03 7.59
N ARG A 181 10.48 -8.15 8.26
CA ARG A 181 11.84 -8.63 8.49
C ARG A 181 12.49 -8.84 7.12
N SER A 182 13.39 -7.95 6.71
CA SER A 182 14.47 -8.34 5.83
C SER A 182 15.38 -9.20 6.67
N SER A 183 15.38 -10.51 6.43
CA SER A 183 16.49 -11.35 6.87
C SER A 183 17.77 -10.74 6.31
N ILE A 184 18.57 -10.15 7.22
CA ILE A 184 20.01 -10.00 7.05
C ILE A 184 20.61 -11.24 7.68
#